data_AF-A0A1M7HM51-F1
#
_entry.id   AF-A0A1M7HM51-F1
#
_cell.length_a   1.000
_cell.length_b   1.000
_cell.length_c   1.000
_cell.angle_alpha   90.00
_cell.angle_beta   90.00
_cell.angle_gamma   90.00
#
_symmetry.space_group_name_H-M   'P 1'
#
loop_
_entity.id
_entity.type
_entity.pdbx_description
1 polymer ?
#
loop_
_entity_poly.entity_id
_entity_poly.type
_entity_poly.pdbx_seq_one_letter_code
_entity_poly.pdbx_strand_id
1 'polypeptide(L)' 'MFGGDDDHYDVELNKDDLSIHWLKRKLNDRWKDGWALKQTVIQGGNTILIFERIGQ' A
#
# COMPACT_ATOMS: atom_id res chain seq x y z
N MET A 1 -6.92 3.30 -24.41
CA MET A 1 -6.75 2.13 -23.52
C MET A 1 -5.29 1.74 -23.66
N PHE A 2 -4.42 1.67 -22.66
CA PHE A 2 -4.50 1.43 -21.22
C PHE A 2 -3.53 2.40 -20.53
N GLY A 3 -4.01 3.14 -19.53
CA GLY A 3 -3.18 4.03 -18.70
C GLY A 3 -2.86 3.32 -17.38
N GLY A 4 -2.07 2.27 -17.43
CA GLY A 4 -1.62 1.55 -16.24
C GLY A 4 -0.13 1.32 -16.37
N ASP A 5 0.66 1.92 -15.48
CA ASP A 5 1.99 1.47 -15.02
C ASP A 5 2.70 2.64 -14.29
N ASP A 6 2.16 3.06 -13.16
CA ASP A 6 2.89 3.94 -12.22
C ASP A 6 2.52 3.63 -10.75
N ASP A 7 2.04 2.41 -10.51
CA ASP A 7 1.79 1.88 -9.17
C ASP A 7 2.98 1.01 -8.76
N HIS A 8 3.58 1.33 -7.62
CA HIS A 8 4.65 0.54 -7.02
C HIS A 8 4.12 -0.68 -6.26
N TYR A 9 2.95 -0.55 -5.64
CA TYR A 9 2.30 -1.64 -4.90
C TYR A 9 1.12 -2.18 -5.67
N ASP A 10 1.12 -3.50 -5.89
CA ASP A 10 -0.05 -4.24 -6.34
C ASP A 10 -0.66 -5.05 -5.20
N VAL A 11 -1.95 -5.38 -5.30
CA VAL A 11 -2.62 -6.18 -4.27
C VAL A 11 -3.46 -7.28 -4.91
N GLU A 12 -3.15 -8.53 -4.56
CA GLU A 12 -3.94 -9.69 -5.00
C GLU A 12 -5.14 -9.91 -4.07
N LEU A 13 -6.34 -9.93 -4.67
CA LEU A 13 -7.62 -10.14 -3.99
C LEU A 13 -7.88 -11.63 -3.80
N ASN A 14 -8.22 -12.05 -2.58
CA ASN A 14 -8.85 -13.34 -2.34
C ASN A 14 -10.35 -13.11 -2.12
N LYS A 15 -11.11 -13.18 -3.22
CA LYS A 15 -12.58 -13.24 -3.46
C LYS A 15 -13.62 -12.51 -2.58
N ASP A 16 -13.30 -12.02 -1.40
CA ASP A 16 -14.21 -11.34 -0.48
C ASP A 16 -13.83 -9.86 -0.37
N ASP A 17 -14.57 -9.06 -1.12
CA ASP A 17 -14.33 -7.68 -1.57
C ASP A 17 -14.31 -6.63 -0.44
N LEU A 18 -13.28 -6.65 0.40
CA LEU A 18 -13.10 -5.73 1.52
C LEU A 18 -11.93 -4.78 1.30
N SER A 19 -12.24 -3.51 1.02
CA SER A 19 -11.38 -2.36 1.38
C SER A 19 -9.98 -2.27 0.74
N ILE A 20 -9.65 -3.04 -0.30
CA ILE A 20 -8.26 -3.07 -0.78
C ILE A 20 -7.92 -1.89 -1.72
N HIS A 21 -8.91 -1.35 -2.45
CA HIS A 21 -8.65 -0.25 -3.39
C HIS A 21 -8.16 1.04 -2.72
N TRP A 22 -8.73 1.41 -1.55
CA TRP A 22 -8.25 2.58 -0.83
C TRP A 22 -6.87 2.34 -0.22
N LEU A 23 -6.59 1.10 0.22
CA LEU A 23 -5.29 0.72 0.77
C LEU A 23 -4.21 0.77 -0.32
N LYS A 24 -4.48 0.17 -1.50
CA LYS A 24 -3.61 0.26 -2.67
C LYS A 24 -3.33 1.72 -3.04
N ARG A 25 -4.36 2.56 -3.12
CA ARG A 25 -4.18 3.99 -3.40
C ARG A 25 -3.29 4.66 -2.36
N LYS A 26 -3.56 4.46 -1.07
CA LYS A 26 -2.77 5.06 0.01
C LYS A 26 -1.31 4.61 0.01
N LEU A 27 -1.04 3.34 -0.27
CA LEU A 27 0.32 2.82 -0.37
C LEU A 27 1.09 3.48 -1.54
N ASN A 28 0.44 3.59 -2.71
CA ASN A 28 1.03 4.22 -3.88
C ASN A 28 1.20 5.74 -3.73
N ASP A 29 0.28 6.43 -3.08
CA ASP A 29 0.42 7.84 -2.73
C ASP A 29 1.67 8.06 -1.85
N ARG A 30 1.87 7.19 -0.84
CA ARG A 30 3.05 7.27 0.03
C ARG A 30 4.36 6.99 -0.69
N TRP A 31 4.36 6.05 -1.63
CA TRP A 31 5.51 5.82 -2.50
C TRP A 31 5.88 7.07 -3.30
N LYS A 32 4.89 7.71 -3.92
CA LYS A 32 5.07 8.97 -4.66
C LYS A 32 5.58 10.10 -3.78
N ASP A 33 5.17 10.12 -2.51
CA ASP A 33 5.68 11.06 -1.50
C ASP A 33 7.10 10.73 -1.01
N GLY A 34 7.75 9.67 -1.49
CA GLY A 34 9.10 9.25 -1.10
C GLY A 34 9.15 8.40 0.16
N TRP A 35 8.08 7.66 0.47
CA TRP A 35 8.00 6.72 1.59
C TRP A 35 7.77 5.29 1.10
N ALA A 36 8.59 4.36 1.56
CA ALA A 36 8.44 2.93 1.30
C ALA A 36 7.80 2.22 2.50
N LEU A 37 6.78 1.39 2.25
CA LEU A 37 6.26 0.45 3.24
C LEU A 37 7.38 -0.52 3.64
N LYS A 38 7.71 -0.54 4.93
CA LYS A 38 8.76 -1.39 5.50
C LYS A 38 8.19 -2.64 6.16
N GLN A 39 7.13 -2.47 6.93
CA GLN A 39 6.57 -3.54 7.74
C GLN A 39 5.07 -3.34 7.95
N THR A 40 4.35 -4.44 8.06
CA THR A 40 2.98 -4.50 8.55
C THR A 40 2.92 -5.31 9.83
N VAL A 41 2.19 -4.82 10.83
CA VAL A 41 1.97 -5.52 12.09
C VAL A 41 0.49 -5.51 12.45
N ILE A 42 0.03 -6.59 13.09
CA ILE A 42 -1.34 -6.68 13.61
C ILE A 42 -1.30 -6.50 15.12
N GLN A 43 -2.05 -5.52 15.63
CA GLN A 43 -2.13 -5.25 17.06
C GLN A 43 -3.57 -4.93 17.46
N GLY A 44 -4.13 -5.75 18.36
CA GLY A 44 -5.49 -5.54 18.88
C GLY A 44 -6.57 -5.52 17.79
N GLY A 45 -6.43 -6.32 16.73
CA GLY A 45 -7.35 -6.34 15.59
C GLY A 45 -7.14 -5.22 14.56
N ASN A 46 -6.14 -4.36 14.76
CA ASN A 46 -5.78 -3.30 13.81
C ASN A 46 -4.57 -3.72 12.97
N THR A 47 -4.57 -3.31 11.69
CA THR A 47 -3.40 -3.38 10.82
C THR A 47 -2.64 -2.07 10.88
N ILE A 48 -1.39 -2.11 11.33
CA ILE A 48 -0.49 -0.96 11.37
C ILE A 48 0.50 -1.10 10.22
N LEU A 49 0.64 -0.03 9.45
CA LEU A 49 1.56 0.09 8.32
C LEU A 49 2.73 0.99 8.72
N ILE A 50 3.95 0.48 8.66
CA ILE A 50 5.17 1.21 9.03
C ILE A 50 5.91 1.58 7.75
N PHE A 51 6.23 2.87 7.59
CA PHE A 51 6.91 3.41 6.40
C PHE A 51 8.27 4.00 6.77
N GLU A 52 9.22 3.91 5.84
CA GLU A 52 10.55 4.54 5.92
C GLU A 52 10.74 5.51 4.75
N ARG A 53 11.55 6.56 4.93
CA ARG A 53 11.89 7.48 3.84
C ARG A 53 12.85 6.79 2.87
N ILE A 54 12.59 6.92 1.57
CA ILE A 54 13.47 6.40 0.53
C ILE A 54 14.72 7.31 0.45
N GLY A 55 15.91 6.71 0.52
CA GLY A 55 17.19 7.41 0.34
C GLY A 55 17.82 8.02 1.60
N GLN A 56 17.45 7.55 2.79
CA GLN A 56 18.17 7.84 4.04
C GLN A 56 19.22 6.76 4.34
#